data_AF-A0A7Y4WD63-F1
#
_entry.id   AF-A0A7Y4WD63-F1
#
_cell.length_a   1.000
_cell.length_b   1.000
_cell.length_c   1.000
_cell.angle_alpha   90.00
_cell.angle_beta   90.00
_cell.angle_gamma   90.00
#
_symmetry.space_group_name_H-M   'P 1'
#
loop_
_entity.id
_entity.type
_entity.pdbx_description
1 polymer ?
#
loop_
_entity_poly.entity_id
_entity_poly.type
_entity_poly.pdbx_seq_one_letter_code
_entity_poly.pdbx_strand_id
1 'polypeptide(L)'
;MNIRVARICLDCDEVHDAQTCPVCASESFAYVSRWVPVPERRNQSRPQAKSKDAETYDQLVNPPPPRSLASKVAKGAIGLATLTVAGWLWQRTATRDKEAAKRSSATEP
;
A
#
# COMPACT_ATOMS: atom_id res chain seq x y z
N MET A 1 40.27 22.61 -12.34
CA MET A 1 40.98 21.31 -12.53
C MET A 1 41.17 21.04 -14.01
N ASN A 2 42.41 20.89 -14.50
CA ASN A 2 42.69 20.45 -15.87
C ASN A 2 42.84 18.91 -15.87
N ILE A 3 42.05 18.22 -16.68
CA ILE A 3 42.06 16.75 -16.69
C ILE A 3 43.39 16.14 -17.14
N ARG A 4 44.16 16.84 -17.99
CA ARG A 4 45.43 16.34 -18.52
C ARG A 4 46.51 16.16 -17.46
N VAL A 5 46.37 16.85 -16.32
CA VAL A 5 47.30 16.80 -15.19
C VAL A 5 46.67 16.14 -13.96
N ALA A 6 45.41 15.73 -14.06
CA ALA A 6 44.71 15.05 -12.98
C ALA A 6 45.16 13.59 -12.91
N ARG A 7 45.31 13.12 -11.68
CA ARG A 7 45.73 11.75 -11.35
C ARG A 7 45.01 11.30 -10.11
N ILE A 8 44.90 9.98 -9.98
CA ILE A 8 44.35 9.31 -8.82
C ILE A 8 45.46 8.57 -8.09
N CYS A 9 45.55 8.76 -6.77
CA CYS A 9 46.46 7.99 -5.92
C CYS A 9 45.96 6.55 -5.78
N LEU A 10 46.85 5.57 -5.95
CA LEU A 10 46.47 4.15 -5.90
C LEU A 10 46.34 3.58 -4.48
N ASP A 11 46.77 4.34 -3.46
CA ASP A 11 46.71 3.90 -2.07
C ASP A 11 45.52 4.49 -1.30
N CYS A 12 45.02 5.67 -1.70
CA CYS A 12 43.95 6.36 -0.97
C CYS A 12 42.86 6.99 -1.85
N ASP A 13 42.85 6.71 -3.15
CA ASP A 13 41.85 7.18 -4.13
C ASP A 13 41.68 8.71 -4.24
N GLU A 14 42.63 9.49 -3.71
CA GLU A 14 42.59 10.95 -3.79
C GLU A 14 42.92 11.44 -5.21
N VAL A 15 42.19 12.43 -5.70
CA VAL A 15 42.46 13.06 -7.01
C VAL A 15 43.24 14.36 -6.82
N HIS A 16 44.44 14.42 -7.39
CA HIS A 16 45.34 15.58 -7.25
C HIS A 16 46.12 15.87 -8.54
N ASP A 17 46.97 16.90 -8.54
CA ASP A 17 47.82 17.32 -9.66
C ASP A 17 49.31 17.47 -9.32
N ALA A 18 49.73 17.19 -8.07
CA ALA A 18 51.08 17.45 -7.49
C ALA A 18 52.30 16.64 -8.00
N GLN A 19 53.01 15.81 -7.24
CA GLN A 19 53.93 14.74 -7.72
C GLN A 19 53.76 13.55 -6.79
N THR A 20 53.64 13.89 -5.51
CA THR A 20 53.26 13.05 -4.39
C THR A 20 51.80 13.33 -3.98
N CYS A 21 51.09 12.32 -3.48
CA CYS A 21 49.73 12.49 -2.95
C CYS A 21 49.74 13.40 -1.69
N PRO A 22 48.93 14.47 -1.63
CA PRO A 22 48.90 15.38 -0.48
C PRO A 22 48.26 14.77 0.78
N VAL A 23 47.59 13.61 0.67
CA VAL A 23 46.88 12.95 1.77
C VAL A 23 47.75 11.86 2.43
N CYS A 24 48.36 10.97 1.63
CA CYS A 24 49.10 9.81 2.14
C CYS A 24 50.59 9.81 1.81
N ALA A 25 51.10 10.86 1.14
CA ALA A 25 52.48 10.97 0.69
C ALA A 25 52.97 9.87 -0.30
N SER A 26 52.04 9.13 -0.92
CA SER A 26 52.37 8.12 -1.93
C SER A 26 52.83 8.74 -3.25
N GLU A 27 53.75 8.04 -3.92
CA GLU A 27 54.21 8.32 -5.29
C GLU A 27 53.55 7.41 -6.34
N SER A 28 52.66 6.49 -5.91
CA SER A 28 51.93 5.57 -6.79
C SER A 28 50.63 6.21 -7.29
N PHE A 29 50.56 6.51 -8.59
CA PHE A 29 49.40 7.17 -9.19
C PHE A 29 49.07 6.69 -10.61
N ALA A 30 47.83 6.93 -11.04
CA ALA A 30 47.38 6.74 -12.42
C ALA A 30 46.79 8.04 -12.99
N TYR A 31 47.05 8.33 -14.28
CA TYR A 31 46.49 9.50 -14.96
C TYR A 31 45.00 9.33 -15.27
N VAL A 32 44.22 10.37 -15.03
CA VAL A 32 42.78 10.39 -15.35
C VAL A 32 42.58 10.81 -16.81
N SER A 33 41.95 9.95 -17.61
CA SER A 33 41.74 10.21 -19.05
C SER A 33 40.43 10.96 -19.35
N ARG A 34 39.38 10.72 -18.56
CA ARG A 34 38.06 11.36 -18.72
C ARG A 34 37.32 11.43 -17.40
N TRP A 35 36.59 12.52 -17.17
CA TRP A 35 35.58 12.61 -16.11
C TRP A 35 34.30 12.00 -16.62
N VAL A 36 33.81 10.95 -15.98
CA VAL A 36 32.48 10.41 -16.26
C VAL A 36 31.48 11.18 -15.41
N PRO A 37 30.61 12.02 -16.00
CA PRO A 37 29.57 12.67 -15.22
C PRO A 37 28.67 11.59 -14.62
N VAL A 38 28.51 11.61 -13.30
CA VAL A 38 27.49 10.79 -12.65
C VAL A 38 26.14 11.34 -13.12
N PRO A 39 25.28 10.54 -13.78
CA PRO A 39 23.94 11.01 -14.10
C PRO A 39 23.24 11.34 -12.78
N GLU A 40 22.75 12.57 -12.64
CA GLU A 40 22.02 13.03 -11.46
C GLU A 40 20.85 12.07 -11.19
N ARG A 41 21.04 11.13 -10.25
CA ARG A 41 20.08 10.06 -9.96
C ARG A 41 18.77 10.57 -9.38
N ARG A 42 18.68 11.86 -9.00
CA ARG A 42 17.50 12.40 -8.32
C ARG A 42 16.25 12.50 -9.19
N ASN A 43 16.38 12.60 -10.51
CA ASN A 43 15.22 12.80 -11.40
C ASN A 43 14.90 11.62 -12.32
N GLN A 44 15.72 10.58 -12.34
CA GLN A 44 15.34 9.34 -13.00
C GLN A 44 14.60 8.48 -11.99
N SER A 45 13.29 8.74 -11.85
CA SER A 45 12.37 7.70 -11.41
C SER A 45 12.59 6.52 -12.36
N ARG A 46 13.30 5.49 -11.90
CA ARG A 46 13.46 4.23 -12.62
C ARG A 46 12.09 3.89 -13.19
N PRO A 47 11.94 3.73 -14.52
CA PRO A 47 10.68 3.27 -15.07
C PRO A 47 10.38 1.94 -14.37
N GLN A 48 9.43 1.95 -13.44
CA GLN A 48 8.81 0.73 -12.99
C GLN A 48 7.97 0.28 -14.18
N ALA A 49 8.63 -0.34 -15.16
CA ALA A 49 7.95 -1.28 -16.01
C ALA A 49 7.42 -2.33 -15.03
N LYS A 50 6.16 -2.18 -14.64
CA LYS A 50 5.41 -3.20 -13.92
C LYS A 50 5.29 -4.35 -14.91
N SER A 51 6.34 -5.16 -15.00
CA SER A 51 6.23 -6.43 -15.67
C SER A 51 5.22 -7.25 -14.87
N LYS A 52 4.37 -7.99 -15.57
CA LYS A 52 3.43 -8.92 -14.93
C LYS A 52 4.16 -9.88 -13.96
N ASP A 53 5.42 -10.17 -14.28
CA ASP A 53 6.30 -10.98 -13.45
C ASP A 53 6.63 -10.27 -12.13
N ALA A 54 6.96 -8.97 -12.15
CA ALA A 54 7.26 -8.20 -10.94
C ALA A 54 6.07 -8.14 -9.97
N GLU A 55 4.84 -8.00 -10.49
CA GLU A 55 3.63 -8.04 -9.67
C GLU A 55 3.37 -9.45 -9.09
N THR A 56 3.73 -10.50 -9.83
CA THR A 56 3.63 -11.89 -9.36
C THR A 56 4.63 -12.16 -8.24
N TYR A 57 5.89 -11.73 -8.41
CA TYR A 57 6.91 -11.86 -7.37
C TYR A 57 6.57 -11.06 -6.11
N ASP A 58 6.03 -9.84 -6.27
CA ASP A 58 5.62 -9.02 -5.12
C ASP A 58 4.50 -9.69 -4.32
N GLN A 59 3.53 -10.35 -4.98
CA GLN A 59 2.48 -11.11 -4.28
C GLN A 59 3.02 -12.34 -3.53
N LEU A 60 4.08 -12.97 -4.02
CA LEU A 60 4.72 -14.11 -3.37
C LEU A 60 5.55 -13.68 -2.14
N VAL A 61 6.20 -12.52 -2.22
CA VAL A 61 7.04 -11.98 -1.15
C VAL A 61 6.21 -11.24 -0.09
N ASN A 62 5.20 -10.49 -0.52
CA ASN A 62 4.34 -9.65 0.31
C ASN A 62 2.88 -10.09 0.14
N PRO A 63 2.45 -11.20 0.78
CA PRO A 63 1.07 -11.64 0.69
C PRO A 63 0.14 -10.55 1.26
N PRO A 64 -0.91 -10.12 0.52
CA PRO A 64 -1.83 -9.12 1.04
C PRO A 64 -2.58 -9.64 2.26
N PRO A 65 -2.93 -8.79 3.23
CA PRO A 65 -3.68 -9.21 4.40
C PRO A 65 -5.01 -9.85 3.98
N PRO A 66 -5.47 -10.90 4.68
CA PRO A 66 -6.71 -11.58 4.33
C PRO A 66 -7.87 -10.58 4.40
N ARG A 67 -8.56 -10.40 3.26
CA ARG A 67 -9.77 -9.57 3.20
C ARG A 67 -10.84 -10.25 4.04
N SER A 68 -11.09 -9.73 5.25
CA SER A 68 -12.00 -10.35 6.19
C SER A 68 -13.44 -10.36 5.64
N LEU A 69 -13.94 -11.58 5.41
CA LEU A 69 -15.35 -11.84 5.07
C LEU A 69 -16.31 -11.32 6.16
N ALA A 70 -15.82 -11.12 7.38
CA ALA A 70 -16.55 -10.56 8.51
C ALA A 70 -17.20 -9.20 8.19
N SER A 71 -16.53 -8.36 7.39
CA SER A 71 -17.06 -7.02 7.04
C SER A 71 -18.29 -7.06 6.14
N LYS A 72 -18.49 -8.15 5.37
CA LYS A 72 -19.65 -8.31 4.48
C LYS A 72 -20.84 -8.97 5.21
N VAL A 73 -20.58 -9.87 6.15
CA VAL A 73 -21.63 -10.53 6.95
C VAL A 73 -22.29 -9.57 7.94
N ALA A 74 -21.51 -8.68 8.56
CA ALA A 74 -22.04 -7.68 9.49
C ALA A 74 -23.09 -6.75 8.85
N LYS A 75 -22.95 -6.43 7.56
CA LYS A 75 -23.93 -5.62 6.81
C LYS A 75 -25.21 -6.39 6.46
N GLY A 76 -25.15 -7.71 6.34
CA GLY A 76 -26.32 -8.54 6.05
C GLY A 76 -27.25 -8.74 7.26
N ALA A 77 -26.70 -8.80 8.47
CA ALA A 77 -27.48 -9.04 9.69
C ALA A 77 -28.45 -7.88 10.04
N ILE A 78 -28.11 -6.65 9.66
CA ILE A 78 -28.94 -5.45 9.90
C ILE A 78 -30.26 -5.52 9.10
N GLY A 79 -30.25 -6.12 7.91
CA GLY A 79 -31.43 -6.22 7.05
C GLY A 79 -32.49 -7.21 7.56
N LEU A 80 -32.12 -8.23 8.32
CA LEU A 80 -33.06 -9.22 8.85
C LEU A 80 -33.76 -8.75 10.13
N ALA A 81 -33.13 -7.85 10.90
CA ALA A 81 -33.70 -7.33 12.15
C ALA A 81 -34.92 -6.41 11.92
N THR A 82 -35.01 -5.73 10.79
CA THR A 82 -36.15 -4.84 10.51
C THR A 82 -37.41 -5.60 10.10
N LEU A 83 -37.27 -6.75 9.43
CA LEU A 83 -38.40 -7.57 8.99
C LEU A 83 -39.12 -8.28 10.16
N THR A 84 -38.39 -8.69 11.20
CA THR A 84 -39.00 -9.36 12.37
C THR A 84 -39.81 -8.41 13.23
N VAL A 85 -39.36 -7.16 13.41
CA VAL A 85 -40.09 -6.13 14.18
C VAL A 85 -41.37 -5.70 13.46
N ALA A 86 -41.31 -5.53 12.13
CA ALA A 86 -42.48 -5.16 11.34
C ALA A 86 -43.56 -6.26 11.35
N GLY A 87 -43.17 -7.54 11.20
CA GLY A 87 -44.11 -8.66 11.24
C GLY A 87 -44.81 -8.83 12.60
N TRP A 88 -44.09 -8.62 13.70
CA TRP A 88 -44.67 -8.73 15.04
C TRP A 88 -45.67 -7.61 15.35
N LEU A 89 -45.44 -6.40 14.82
CA LEU A 89 -46.35 -5.27 15.03
C LEU A 89 -47.70 -5.51 14.33
N TRP A 90 -47.71 -6.08 13.13
CA TRP A 90 -48.95 -6.45 12.42
C TRP A 90 -49.72 -7.59 13.10
N GLN A 91 -49.02 -8.54 13.73
CA GLN A 91 -49.69 -9.65 14.40
C GLN A 91 -50.49 -9.20 15.63
N ARG A 92 -50.04 -8.13 16.32
CA ARG A 92 -50.76 -7.53 17.46
C ARG A 92 -52.05 -6.81 17.06
N THR A 93 -52.12 -6.23 15.86
CA THR A 93 -53.35 -5.56 15.39
C THR A 93 -54.39 -6.60 14.96
N ALA A 94 -53.97 -7.66 14.25
CA ALA A 94 -54.86 -8.73 13.83
C ALA A 94 -55.54 -9.48 15.00
N THR A 95 -54.85 -9.60 16.15
CA THR A 95 -55.47 -10.19 17.36
C THR A 95 -56.50 -9.27 18.00
N ARG A 96 -56.32 -7.94 17.94
CA ARG A 96 -57.29 -6.96 18.46
C ARG A 96 -58.58 -6.95 17.65
N ASP A 97 -58.48 -7.06 16.33
CA ASP A 97 -59.65 -7.11 15.46
C ASP A 97 -60.49 -8.36 15.70
N LYS A 98 -59.85 -9.51 15.98
CA LYS A 98 -60.55 -10.74 16.36
C LYS A 98 -61.29 -10.63 17.71
N GLU A 99 -60.75 -9.88 18.65
CA GLU A 99 -61.37 -9.68 19.97
C GLU A 99 -62.55 -8.68 19.92
N ALA A 100 -62.45 -7.65 19.06
CA ALA A 100 -63.56 -6.75 18.76
C ALA A 100 -64.72 -7.47 18.07
N ALA A 101 -64.42 -8.33 17.08
CA ALA A 101 -65.43 -9.14 16.39
C ALA A 101 -66.13 -10.18 17.30
N LYS A 102 -65.46 -10.63 18.37
CA LYS A 102 -66.04 -11.58 19.35
C LYS A 102 -66.95 -10.91 20.38
N ARG A 103 -66.80 -9.59 20.62
CA ARG A 103 -67.68 -8.82 21.51
C ARG A 103 -68.98 -8.38 20.83
N SER A 104 -68.97 -8.18 19.51
CA SER A 104 -70.17 -7.84 18.74
C SER A 104 -71.15 -9.01 18.56
N SER A 105 -70.74 -10.25 18.87
CA SER A 105 -71.61 -11.43 18.82
C SER A 105 -72.22 -11.82 20.17
N ALA A 106 -72.11 -10.98 21.21
CA ALA A 106 -72.60 -11.27 22.55
C ALA A 106 -73.63 -10.25 23.08
N THR A 107 -74.25 -9.46 22.20
CA THR A 107 -75.34 -8.52 22.57
C THR A 107 -76.61 -8.87 21.80
N GLU A 108 -77.34 -9.85 22.32
CA GLU A 108 -78.78 -10.09 22.10
C GLU A 108 -79.25 -10.82 23.39
N PRO A 109 -80.21 -10.27 24.15
CA PRO A 109 -81.63 -10.25 23.76
C PRO A 109 -82.34 -8.89 23.87
#